data_AF-A0A3D1HUL6-F1
#
_entry.id   AF-A0A3D1HUL6-F1
#
_cell.length_a   1.000
_cell.length_b   1.000
_cell.length_c   1.000
_cell.angle_alpha   90.00
_cell.angle_beta   90.00
_cell.angle_gamma   90.00
#
_symmetry.space_group_name_H-M   'P 1'
#
loop_
_entity.id
_entity.type
_entity.pdbx_description
1 polymer ?
#
loop_
_entity_poly.entity_id
_entity_poly.type
_entity_poly.pdbx_seq_one_letter_code
_entity_poly.pdbx_strand_id
1 'polypeptide(L)'
;MKKILLLLILIIAALSICACQKTKIAYGAEKGKAENTGIISENSTANYELTDILNNKIPFTDETGRSVYLKNYRSEKYPDLQITPEKYATIDLDNDAVNELVLYLSPDFGLYLVLHEYNGGIYSFEFVERAMIDLKQNGSFIQSSGAAINSYVTLRFNKDKYTISELKSSESFDNSAPVEWTQIADENEALYNRFLSGNTYAYDKQGGKLKITDLSGGNSAEYAFYDINGDGKNELLIRNNLLYIFWIKDNTVTLWHEDLNYAKILSENTLLTARKGTAPERTDYIYKVLSYSGNELYKTEFSEYYSDSQHKYFANGAEISESAYKSLFNNVLNSESAAVNWLRK
;
A
#
# COMPACT_ATOMS: atom_id res chain seq x y z
N MET A 1 24.47 28.66 19.87
CA MET A 1 25.75 28.63 19.13
C MET A 1 26.51 27.37 19.48
N LYS A 2 27.06 26.68 18.46
CA LYS A 2 27.96 25.49 18.48
C LYS A 2 27.29 24.18 18.93
N LYS A 3 26.77 23.32 18.03
CA LYS A 3 27.42 22.39 17.06
C LYS A 3 28.38 21.40 17.74
N ILE A 4 28.17 20.11 17.47
CA ILE A 4 29.04 18.89 17.53
C ILE A 4 28.06 17.75 17.91
N LEU A 5 27.80 16.70 17.12
CA LEU A 5 28.75 15.75 16.53
C LEU A 5 28.08 15.07 15.30
N LEU A 6 28.77 15.14 14.17
CA LEU A 6 28.50 14.40 12.94
C LEU A 6 29.64 13.37 12.84
N LEU A 7 29.34 12.07 12.70
CA LEU A 7 30.38 11.07 12.45
C LEU A 7 30.02 10.27 11.20
N LEU A 8 30.98 10.33 10.28
CA LEU A 8 30.93 10.02 8.87
C LEU A 8 32.02 8.95 8.68
N ILE A 9 31.69 7.79 8.11
CA ILE A 9 32.69 6.82 7.66
C ILE A 9 32.47 6.62 6.16
N LEU A 10 33.40 7.20 5.40
CA LEU A 10 33.53 7.14 3.96
C LEU A 10 35.00 6.79 3.73
N ILE A 11 35.29 5.56 3.28
CA ILE A 11 36.64 5.11 2.91
C ILE A 11 36.63 4.88 1.39
N ILE A 12 37.51 5.59 0.70
CA ILE A 12 37.73 5.56 -0.75
C ILE A 12 39.05 4.83 -1.08
N ALA A 13 38.93 3.94 -2.07
CA ALA A 13 39.86 3.52 -3.14
C ALA A 13 41.19 2.78 -2.84
N ALA A 14 41.43 1.68 -3.61
CA ALA A 14 42.30 1.73 -4.79
C ALA A 14 42.21 0.46 -5.69
N LEU A 15 41.89 0.72 -6.97
CA LEU A 15 42.49 0.21 -8.22
C LEU A 15 42.68 -1.30 -8.48
N SER A 16 42.07 -1.77 -9.58
CA SER A 16 42.64 -2.76 -10.49
C SER A 16 42.20 -2.44 -11.92
N ILE A 17 43.13 -1.97 -12.76
CA ILE A 17 42.99 -1.85 -14.22
C ILE A 17 43.91 -2.89 -14.86
N CYS A 18 43.35 -3.72 -15.73
CA CYS A 18 43.92 -4.32 -16.95
C CYS A 18 42.86 -5.30 -17.50
N ALA A 19 42.55 -5.43 -18.78
CA ALA A 19 43.24 -5.05 -19.99
C ALA A 19 42.26 -4.81 -21.16
N CYS A 20 42.81 -4.18 -22.19
CA CYS A 20 42.21 -3.64 -23.40
C CYS A 20 42.20 -4.66 -24.56
N GLN A 21 41.24 -4.53 -25.49
CA GLN A 21 41.35 -4.69 -26.96
C GLN A 21 40.02 -4.12 -27.54
N LYS A 22 39.89 -2.93 -28.17
CA LYS A 22 40.42 -2.36 -29.45
C LYS A 22 40.29 -3.34 -30.64
N THR A 23 39.75 -3.03 -31.83
CA THR A 23 39.41 -1.77 -32.58
C THR A 23 38.59 -2.17 -33.85
N LYS A 24 37.81 -1.32 -34.53
CA LYS A 24 38.23 -0.42 -35.65
C LYS A 24 37.08 0.54 -36.11
N ILE A 25 37.24 1.86 -35.89
CA ILE A 25 37.44 3.00 -36.85
C ILE A 25 36.79 2.87 -38.28
N ALA A 26 36.16 3.86 -38.98
CA ALA A 26 36.20 5.34 -39.01
C ALA A 26 35.06 5.98 -39.88
N TYR A 27 35.08 7.33 -39.90
CA TYR A 27 34.56 8.34 -40.87
C TYR A 27 33.21 8.96 -40.52
N GLY A 28 32.97 10.27 -40.59
CA GLY A 28 33.73 11.46 -41.01
C GLY A 28 32.80 12.68 -40.83
N ALA A 29 33.35 13.88 -40.72
CA ALA A 29 32.58 15.11 -40.49
C ALA A 29 32.04 15.73 -41.79
N GLU A 30 30.76 16.12 -41.82
CA GLU A 30 30.25 17.18 -42.70
C GLU A 30 29.12 17.99 -42.02
N LYS A 31 29.19 19.31 -42.19
CA LYS A 31 28.12 20.27 -41.90
C LYS A 31 27.21 20.39 -43.12
N GLY A 32 25.90 20.30 -42.93
CA GLY A 32 24.90 20.71 -43.91
C GLY A 32 23.50 20.81 -43.30
N LYS A 33 22.85 21.96 -43.42
CA LYS A 33 21.41 22.14 -43.16
C LYS A 33 20.60 21.39 -44.22
N ALA A 34 19.60 20.61 -43.82
CA ALA A 34 18.35 20.44 -44.58
C ALA A 34 17.23 19.91 -43.68
N GLU A 35 16.01 20.10 -44.16
CA GLU A 35 14.73 20.19 -43.47
C GLU A 35 14.19 18.91 -42.83
N ASN A 36 13.26 19.14 -41.91
CA ASN A 36 12.30 18.21 -41.36
C ASN A 36 11.47 17.54 -42.46
N THR A 37 11.63 16.22 -42.61
CA THR A 37 10.53 15.29 -42.94
C THR A 37 10.94 13.90 -42.47
N GLY A 38 10.55 13.54 -41.24
CA GLY A 38 10.72 12.21 -40.70
C GLY A 38 9.50 11.87 -39.85
N ILE A 39 8.48 11.39 -40.54
CA ILE A 39 7.23 10.87 -39.99
C ILE A 39 7.55 9.99 -38.77
N ILE A 40 7.12 10.42 -37.58
CA ILE A 40 7.09 9.55 -36.40
C ILE A 40 6.01 8.52 -36.71
N SER A 41 6.41 7.27 -36.94
CA SER A 41 5.47 6.17 -37.05
C SER A 41 4.76 6.00 -35.71
N GLU A 42 3.49 6.36 -35.71
CA GLU A 42 2.48 5.87 -34.77
C GLU A 42 2.43 4.32 -34.78
N ASN A 43 1.88 3.78 -33.69
CA ASN A 43 1.61 2.37 -33.41
C ASN A 43 2.73 1.55 -32.77
N SER A 44 3.06 1.93 -31.54
CA SER A 44 3.22 0.94 -30.47
C SER A 44 1.86 0.80 -29.77
N THR A 45 0.93 0.06 -30.35
CA THR A 45 -0.24 -0.45 -29.63
C THR A 45 0.25 -1.46 -28.60
N ALA A 46 0.62 -0.99 -27.41
CA ALA A 46 0.71 -1.88 -26.27
C ALA A 46 -0.71 -2.39 -26.00
N ASN A 47 -0.93 -3.70 -26.12
CA ASN A 47 -2.21 -4.32 -25.72
C ASN A 47 -2.28 -4.28 -24.19
N TYR A 48 -2.91 -3.25 -23.64
CA TYR A 48 -3.25 -3.15 -22.22
C TYR A 48 -4.71 -2.75 -22.09
N GLU A 49 -5.31 -3.12 -20.97
CA GLU A 49 -6.60 -2.57 -20.53
C GLU A 49 -6.31 -1.56 -19.42
N LEU A 50 -7.05 -0.45 -19.32
CA LEU A 50 -6.82 0.53 -18.24
C LEU A 50 -6.92 -0.10 -16.84
N THR A 51 -7.74 -1.15 -16.69
CA THR A 51 -7.88 -1.90 -15.44
C THR A 51 -6.61 -2.64 -15.01
N ASP A 52 -5.61 -2.81 -15.88
CA ASP A 52 -4.28 -3.34 -15.51
C ASP A 52 -3.54 -2.43 -14.50
N ILE A 53 -3.96 -1.17 -14.35
CA ILE A 53 -3.49 -0.24 -13.29
C ILE A 53 -3.81 -0.77 -11.89
N LEU A 54 -4.99 -1.39 -11.71
CA LEU A 54 -5.45 -1.94 -10.41
C LEU A 54 -4.45 -2.97 -9.86
N ASN A 55 -3.78 -3.68 -10.78
CA ASN A 55 -2.83 -4.74 -10.48
C ASN A 55 -1.36 -4.30 -10.59
N ASN A 56 -1.11 -2.99 -10.69
CA ASN A 56 0.24 -2.42 -10.82
C ASN A 56 1.04 -2.99 -12.01
N LYS A 57 0.38 -3.42 -13.08
CA LYS A 57 1.06 -3.92 -14.29
C LYS A 57 1.53 -2.80 -15.18
N ILE A 58 0.76 -1.71 -15.25
CA ILE A 58 1.08 -0.51 -16.02
C ILE A 58 1.10 0.72 -15.10
N PRO A 59 2.06 1.65 -15.29
CA PRO A 59 2.07 2.91 -14.56
C PRO A 59 1.19 3.96 -15.26
N PHE A 60 0.92 5.06 -14.56
CA PHE A 60 0.28 6.26 -15.09
C PHE A 60 1.07 7.51 -14.69
N THR A 61 0.76 8.65 -15.30
CA THR A 61 1.36 9.95 -14.99
C THR A 61 0.45 10.72 -14.03
N ASP A 62 0.96 11.08 -12.85
CA ASP A 62 0.22 11.90 -11.88
C ASP A 62 0.15 13.39 -12.30
N GLU A 63 -0.65 14.20 -11.59
CA GLU A 63 -0.81 15.63 -11.89
C GLU A 63 0.49 16.45 -11.72
N THR A 64 1.50 15.89 -11.05
CA THR A 64 2.85 16.47 -10.94
C THR A 64 3.76 16.09 -12.10
N GLY A 65 3.30 15.22 -13.01
CA GLY A 65 4.04 14.72 -14.17
C GLY A 65 4.91 13.50 -13.88
N ARG A 66 4.76 12.84 -12.73
CA ARG A 66 5.55 11.65 -12.36
C ARG A 66 4.87 10.38 -12.83
N SER A 67 5.66 9.47 -13.41
CA SER A 67 5.20 8.10 -13.70
C SER A 67 5.17 7.27 -12.42
N VAL A 68 4.01 6.75 -12.05
CA VAL A 68 3.76 6.04 -10.80
C VAL A 68 2.91 4.79 -11.03
N TYR A 69 3.13 3.77 -10.20
CA TYR A 69 2.22 2.63 -10.06
C TYR A 69 1.21 2.93 -8.95
N LEU A 70 -0.01 2.39 -9.06
CA LEU A 70 -1.11 2.65 -8.12
C LEU A 70 -0.70 2.43 -6.65
N LYS A 71 0.04 1.37 -6.33
CA LYS A 71 0.56 1.07 -4.97
C LYS A 71 1.45 2.18 -4.39
N ASN A 72 2.11 2.94 -5.27
CA ASN A 72 3.03 4.02 -4.91
C ASN A 72 2.36 5.40 -5.02
N TYR A 73 1.14 5.48 -5.56
CA TYR A 73 0.42 6.73 -5.65
C TYR A 73 0.10 7.25 -4.24
N ARG A 74 0.18 8.57 -4.08
CA ARG A 74 -0.16 9.30 -2.86
C ARG A 74 -0.94 10.53 -3.30
N SER A 75 -2.10 10.73 -2.68
CA SER A 75 -2.93 11.92 -2.92
C SER A 75 -2.16 13.19 -2.53
N GLU A 76 -2.29 14.25 -3.32
CA GLU A 76 -1.73 15.56 -2.92
C GLU A 76 -2.43 16.10 -1.66
N LYS A 77 -3.72 15.83 -1.54
CA LYS A 77 -4.54 16.27 -0.41
C LYS A 77 -4.26 15.47 0.86
N TYR A 78 -3.98 14.17 0.70
CA TYR A 78 -3.68 13.26 1.80
C TYR A 78 -2.37 12.47 1.52
N PRO A 79 -1.19 13.12 1.61
CA PRO A 79 0.08 12.54 1.17
C PRO A 79 0.55 11.36 2.03
N ASP A 80 0.08 11.29 3.28
CA ASP A 80 0.45 10.25 4.24
C ASP A 80 -0.40 8.98 4.11
N LEU A 81 -1.48 9.01 3.32
CA LEU A 81 -2.39 7.87 3.17
C LEU A 81 -1.99 6.99 1.98
N GLN A 82 -1.93 5.68 2.23
CA GLN A 82 -1.86 4.70 1.16
C GLN A 82 -3.24 4.54 0.51
N ILE A 83 -3.26 4.53 -0.83
CA ILE A 83 -4.48 4.46 -1.61
C ILE A 83 -4.84 3.00 -1.91
N THR A 84 -6.04 2.59 -1.48
CA THR A 84 -6.67 1.32 -1.86
C THR A 84 -8.03 1.64 -2.50
N PRO A 85 -8.24 1.34 -3.80
CA PRO A 85 -9.53 1.55 -4.44
C PRO A 85 -10.54 0.49 -3.97
N GLU A 86 -11.77 0.91 -3.66
CA GLU A 86 -12.87 0.02 -3.23
C GLU A 86 -13.63 -0.53 -4.45
N LYS A 87 -13.86 0.34 -5.42
CA LYS A 87 -14.65 0.05 -6.62
C LYS A 87 -14.16 0.90 -7.78
N TYR A 88 -14.45 0.45 -9.00
CA TYR A 88 -14.13 1.18 -10.21
C TYR A 88 -15.29 1.19 -11.20
N ALA A 89 -15.24 2.13 -12.13
CA ALA A 89 -16.10 2.17 -13.31
C ALA A 89 -15.23 2.43 -14.54
N THR A 90 -15.59 1.83 -15.68
CA THR A 90 -15.04 2.17 -16.99
C THR A 90 -16.12 2.88 -17.79
N ILE A 91 -15.90 4.16 -18.09
CA ILE A 91 -16.93 5.03 -18.64
C ILE A 91 -16.29 6.14 -19.48
N ASP A 92 -16.90 6.46 -20.61
CA ASP A 92 -16.60 7.63 -21.43
C ASP A 92 -17.10 8.90 -20.72
N LEU A 93 -16.17 9.65 -20.12
CA LEU A 93 -16.46 10.85 -19.32
C LEU A 93 -16.53 12.12 -20.15
N ASP A 94 -15.89 12.17 -21.31
CA ASP A 94 -15.86 13.36 -22.17
C ASP A 94 -16.56 13.22 -23.53
N ASN A 95 -17.20 12.07 -23.75
CA ASN A 95 -17.98 11.70 -24.93
C ASN A 95 -17.13 11.63 -26.21
N ASP A 96 -15.88 11.16 -26.10
CA ASP A 96 -14.97 10.94 -27.23
C ASP A 96 -14.98 9.48 -27.77
N ALA A 97 -15.85 8.63 -27.21
CA ALA A 97 -15.97 7.19 -27.47
C ALA A 97 -14.80 6.33 -26.97
N VAL A 98 -13.92 6.89 -26.14
CA VAL A 98 -12.90 6.18 -25.36
C VAL A 98 -13.33 6.20 -23.89
N ASN A 99 -13.17 5.07 -23.21
CA ASN A 99 -13.53 5.00 -21.79
C ASN A 99 -12.35 5.46 -20.93
N GLU A 100 -12.63 6.29 -19.94
CA GLU A 100 -11.79 6.48 -18.77
C GLU A 100 -12.00 5.36 -17.74
N LEU A 101 -10.98 5.14 -16.91
CA LEU A 101 -11.12 4.37 -15.67
C LEU A 101 -11.31 5.33 -14.50
N VAL A 102 -12.40 5.17 -13.75
CA VAL A 102 -12.69 5.93 -12.54
C VAL A 102 -12.55 5.01 -11.33
N LEU A 103 -11.66 5.35 -10.42
CA LEU A 103 -11.48 4.65 -9.15
C LEU A 103 -12.16 5.43 -8.02
N TYR A 104 -12.93 4.76 -7.18
CA TYR A 104 -13.37 5.31 -5.90
C TYR A 104 -12.46 4.81 -4.79
N LEU A 105 -11.78 5.75 -4.13
CA LEU A 105 -10.76 5.49 -3.12
C LEU A 105 -11.35 5.73 -1.73
N SER A 106 -11.16 4.76 -0.84
CA SER A 106 -11.57 4.67 0.57
C SER A 106 -12.75 5.58 1.03
N PRO A 107 -13.86 5.00 1.53
CA PRO A 107 -15.04 5.76 1.95
C PRO A 107 -14.78 6.71 3.13
N ASP A 108 -13.69 6.52 3.88
CA ASP A 108 -13.35 7.36 5.04
C ASP A 108 -12.95 8.79 4.65
N PHE A 109 -12.52 9.00 3.40
CA PHE A 109 -12.03 10.31 2.92
C PHE A 109 -12.66 10.77 1.60
N GLY A 110 -13.27 9.84 0.84
CA GLY A 110 -14.04 10.13 -0.36
C GLY A 110 -13.21 10.81 -1.44
N LEU A 111 -12.46 10.03 -2.21
CA LEU A 111 -11.69 10.52 -3.37
C LEU A 111 -12.01 9.70 -4.61
N TYR A 112 -11.98 10.37 -5.76
CA TYR A 112 -12.00 9.74 -7.06
C TYR A 112 -10.66 9.98 -7.76
N LEU A 113 -10.14 8.94 -8.40
CA LEU A 113 -9.00 9.05 -9.31
C LEU A 113 -9.47 8.66 -10.71
N VAL A 114 -9.42 9.61 -11.65
CA VAL A 114 -9.80 9.41 -13.04
C VAL A 114 -8.55 9.20 -13.88
N LEU A 115 -8.51 8.14 -14.68
CA LEU A 115 -7.39 7.76 -15.53
C LEU A 115 -7.82 7.90 -16.99
N HIS A 116 -7.18 8.80 -17.70
CA HIS A 116 -7.43 9.13 -19.10
C HIS A 116 -6.25 8.72 -19.97
N GLU A 117 -6.54 8.06 -21.10
CA GLU A 117 -5.55 7.65 -22.09
C GLU A 117 -5.43 8.73 -23.18
N TYR A 118 -4.20 9.13 -23.48
CA TYR A 118 -3.91 10.07 -24.56
C TYR A 118 -2.59 9.71 -25.27
N ASN A 119 -2.70 9.31 -26.54
CA ASN A 119 -1.58 9.00 -27.44
C ASN A 119 -0.56 7.98 -26.89
N GLY A 120 -1.06 6.91 -26.28
CA GLY A 120 -0.31 5.83 -25.64
C GLY A 120 0.15 6.13 -24.21
N GLY A 121 -0.19 7.29 -23.66
CA GLY A 121 0.13 7.69 -22.28
C GLY A 121 -1.11 7.76 -21.40
N ILE A 122 -1.00 7.34 -20.14
CA ILE A 122 -2.10 7.40 -19.18
C ILE A 122 -1.84 8.53 -18.19
N TYR A 123 -2.82 9.41 -17.98
CA TYR A 123 -2.77 10.58 -17.11
C TYR A 123 -3.87 10.48 -16.05
N SER A 124 -3.58 10.90 -14.83
CA SER A 124 -4.53 10.83 -13.72
C SER A 124 -4.99 12.21 -13.25
N PHE A 125 -6.25 12.30 -12.81
CA PHE A 125 -6.84 13.50 -12.20
C PHE A 125 -7.57 13.14 -10.91
N GLU A 126 -7.22 13.81 -9.81
CA GLU A 126 -7.84 13.59 -8.50
C GLU A 126 -9.04 14.51 -8.29
N PHE A 127 -10.17 13.93 -7.86
CA PHE A 127 -11.36 14.67 -7.46
C PHE A 127 -11.74 14.29 -6.04
N VAL A 128 -12.07 15.28 -5.22
CA VAL A 128 -12.69 15.03 -3.92
C VAL A 128 -14.13 14.55 -4.11
N GLU A 129 -14.69 13.81 -3.15
CA GLU A 129 -16.04 13.21 -3.28
C GLU A 129 -17.09 14.24 -3.71
N ARG A 130 -17.04 15.43 -3.12
CA ARG A 130 -17.95 16.54 -3.43
C ARG A 130 -17.83 17.09 -4.85
N ALA A 131 -16.72 16.82 -5.52
CA ALA A 131 -16.46 17.28 -6.88
C ALA A 131 -16.93 16.28 -7.95
N MET A 132 -17.33 15.05 -7.58
CA MET A 132 -17.81 14.02 -8.51
C MET A 132 -18.94 13.18 -7.89
N ILE A 133 -20.02 13.86 -7.49
CA ILE A 133 -21.21 13.23 -6.89
C ILE A 133 -22.12 12.69 -8.01
N ASP A 134 -22.80 11.58 -7.78
CA ASP A 134 -23.85 11.06 -8.67
C ASP A 134 -23.38 10.90 -10.14
N LEU A 135 -22.22 10.28 -10.32
CA LEU A 135 -21.67 9.95 -11.64
C LEU A 135 -22.65 9.09 -12.44
N LYS A 136 -23.00 9.56 -13.63
CA LYS A 136 -23.98 8.98 -14.55
C LYS A 136 -23.29 8.20 -15.67
N GLN A 137 -24.03 7.29 -16.32
CA GLN A 137 -23.55 6.50 -17.45
C GLN A 137 -23.17 7.30 -18.71
N ASN A 138 -23.65 8.54 -18.84
CA ASN A 138 -23.31 9.45 -19.94
C ASN A 138 -22.11 10.35 -19.63
N GLY A 139 -21.36 10.05 -18.57
CA GLY A 139 -20.17 10.80 -18.15
C GLY A 139 -20.46 12.08 -17.35
N SER A 140 -21.73 12.44 -17.15
CA SER A 140 -22.09 13.60 -16.34
C SER A 140 -22.04 13.29 -14.84
N PHE A 141 -21.76 14.31 -14.03
CA PHE A 141 -21.79 14.22 -12.57
C PHE A 141 -22.11 15.57 -11.95
N ILE A 142 -22.43 15.56 -10.66
CA ILE A 142 -22.65 16.77 -9.88
C ILE A 142 -21.33 17.24 -9.28
N GLN A 143 -20.99 18.50 -9.57
CA GLN A 143 -19.94 19.22 -8.84
C GLN A 143 -20.58 20.14 -7.82
N SER A 144 -20.20 20.01 -6.54
CA SER A 144 -20.66 20.91 -5.47
C SER A 144 -19.60 21.95 -5.12
N SER A 145 -19.92 23.24 -5.27
CA SER A 145 -19.02 24.35 -4.94
C SER A 145 -19.38 25.07 -3.62
N GLY A 146 -20.23 24.47 -2.77
CA GLY A 146 -20.71 25.08 -1.52
C GLY A 146 -22.20 25.40 -1.51
N ALA A 147 -22.60 26.54 -0.93
CA ALA A 147 -23.99 26.87 -0.66
C ALA A 147 -24.85 26.98 -1.93
N ALA A 148 -25.63 25.93 -2.19
CA ALA A 148 -26.82 25.87 -3.04
C ALA A 148 -26.65 25.88 -4.58
N ILE A 149 -25.46 25.60 -5.12
CA ILE A 149 -25.30 25.40 -6.57
C ILE A 149 -24.70 24.01 -6.81
N ASN A 150 -25.57 23.10 -7.25
CA ASN A 150 -25.20 21.79 -7.81
C ASN A 150 -25.60 21.85 -9.28
N SER A 151 -24.63 21.82 -10.19
CA SER A 151 -24.87 21.68 -11.61
C SER A 151 -24.34 20.33 -12.08
N TYR A 152 -25.07 19.69 -12.97
CA TYR A 152 -24.50 18.60 -13.75
C TYR A 152 -23.48 19.17 -14.72
N VAL A 153 -22.30 18.57 -14.70
CA VAL A 153 -21.17 18.95 -15.53
C VAL A 153 -20.63 17.72 -16.26
N THR A 154 -19.90 17.97 -17.34
CA THR A 154 -19.09 16.94 -18.01
C THR A 154 -17.63 17.38 -18.05
N LEU A 155 -16.73 16.41 -18.21
CA LEU A 155 -15.31 16.68 -18.44
C LEU A 155 -15.02 16.81 -19.93
N ARG A 156 -13.87 17.40 -20.21
CA ARG A 156 -13.17 17.32 -21.49
C ARG A 156 -11.69 17.21 -21.22
N PHE A 157 -11.07 16.14 -21.66
CA PHE A 157 -9.64 15.94 -21.45
C PHE A 157 -8.81 16.52 -22.59
N ASN A 158 -7.58 16.88 -22.24
CA ASN A 158 -6.51 17.20 -23.17
C ASN A 158 -5.19 16.80 -22.52
N LYS A 159 -4.69 15.62 -22.87
CA LYS A 159 -3.44 15.05 -22.37
C LYS A 159 -3.36 15.06 -20.84
N ASP A 160 -2.75 16.10 -20.26
CA ASP A 160 -2.47 16.27 -18.84
C ASP A 160 -3.36 17.33 -18.17
N LYS A 161 -4.46 17.69 -18.81
CA LYS A 161 -5.43 18.68 -18.32
C LYS A 161 -6.86 18.24 -18.59
N TYR A 162 -7.78 18.81 -17.83
CA TYR A 162 -9.20 18.73 -18.12
C TYR A 162 -9.86 20.10 -18.05
N THR A 163 -11.04 20.21 -18.64
CA THR A 163 -11.96 21.34 -18.45
C THR A 163 -13.32 20.82 -18.03
N ILE A 164 -14.04 21.62 -17.25
CA ILE A 164 -15.40 21.31 -16.79
C ILE A 164 -16.37 22.14 -17.63
N SER A 165 -17.38 21.49 -18.20
CA SER A 165 -18.46 22.16 -18.94
C SER A 165 -19.78 21.97 -18.21
N GLU A 166 -20.41 23.08 -17.80
CA GLU A 166 -21.77 23.05 -17.26
C GLU A 166 -22.77 22.67 -18.35
N LEU A 167 -23.66 21.71 -18.03
CA LEU A 167 -24.79 21.40 -18.90
C LEU A 167 -25.79 22.57 -18.85
N LYS A 168 -25.92 23.31 -19.96
CA LYS A 168 -26.92 24.36 -20.10
C LYS A 168 -28.30 23.75 -20.33
N SER A 169 -29.05 23.54 -19.25
CA SER A 169 -30.45 23.13 -19.31
C SER A 169 -31.23 23.76 -18.17
N SER A 170 -32.44 24.24 -18.47
CA SER A 170 -33.37 24.87 -17.52
C SER A 170 -33.87 23.93 -16.40
N GLU A 171 -33.42 22.68 -16.39
CA GLU A 171 -33.63 21.72 -15.32
C GLU A 171 -32.26 21.15 -14.94
N SER A 172 -31.81 21.48 -13.73
CA SER A 172 -30.52 21.09 -13.12
C SER A 172 -30.47 19.59 -12.76
N PHE A 173 -31.08 18.72 -13.57
CA PHE A 173 -31.22 17.29 -13.32
C PHE A 173 -30.85 16.49 -14.57
N ASP A 174 -29.83 15.64 -14.47
CA ASP A 174 -29.58 14.58 -15.44
C ASP A 174 -30.30 13.30 -15.00
N ASN A 175 -31.26 12.85 -15.83
CA ASN A 175 -32.05 11.65 -15.59
C ASN A 175 -31.38 10.36 -16.11
N SER A 176 -30.14 10.45 -16.60
CA SER A 176 -29.35 9.28 -16.99
C SER A 176 -29.18 8.33 -15.82
N ALA A 177 -29.04 7.03 -16.12
CA ALA A 177 -28.81 6.03 -15.10
C ALA A 177 -27.48 6.31 -14.36
N PRO A 178 -27.39 6.00 -13.05
CA PRO A 178 -26.12 6.01 -12.34
C PRO A 178 -25.10 5.08 -13.00
N VAL A 179 -23.81 5.43 -12.90
CA VAL A 179 -22.74 4.57 -13.40
C VAL A 179 -22.75 3.21 -12.68
N GLU A 180 -22.51 2.15 -13.44
CA GLU A 180 -22.36 0.81 -12.90
C GLU A 180 -20.96 0.65 -12.28
N TRP A 181 -20.91 0.48 -10.96
CA TRP A 181 -19.68 0.27 -10.23
C TRP A 181 -19.33 -1.22 -10.15
N THR A 182 -18.11 -1.57 -10.52
CA THR A 182 -17.53 -2.88 -10.24
C THR A 182 -16.79 -2.84 -8.92
N GLN A 183 -17.19 -3.70 -7.99
CA GLN A 183 -16.49 -3.88 -6.73
C GLN A 183 -15.12 -4.52 -6.98
N ILE A 184 -14.07 -3.96 -6.38
CA ILE A 184 -12.75 -4.57 -6.44
C ILE A 184 -12.75 -5.66 -5.37
N ALA A 185 -12.83 -6.91 -5.82
CA ALA A 185 -12.68 -8.04 -4.91
C ALA A 185 -11.29 -7.97 -4.29
N ASP A 186 -11.20 -8.16 -2.97
CA ASP A 186 -9.91 -8.41 -2.34
C ASP A 186 -9.39 -9.78 -2.83
N GLU A 187 -8.63 -9.77 -3.93
CA GLU A 187 -8.03 -10.97 -4.52
C GLU A 187 -7.16 -11.70 -3.49
N ASN A 188 -6.63 -11.00 -2.48
CA ASN A 188 -5.87 -11.63 -1.40
C ASN A 188 -6.78 -12.51 -0.56
N GLU A 189 -7.97 -12.01 -0.15
CA GLU A 189 -8.91 -12.79 0.65
C GLU A 189 -9.36 -14.06 -0.08
N ALA A 190 -9.61 -13.99 -1.39
CA ALA A 190 -9.95 -15.17 -2.18
C ALA A 190 -8.83 -16.22 -2.18
N LEU A 191 -7.56 -15.80 -2.30
CA LEU A 191 -6.40 -16.69 -2.24
C LEU A 191 -6.20 -17.27 -0.83
N TYR A 192 -6.35 -16.45 0.20
CA TYR A 192 -6.31 -16.90 1.59
C TYR A 192 -7.40 -17.91 1.89
N ASN A 193 -8.64 -17.68 1.43
CA ASN A 193 -9.75 -18.61 1.63
C ASN A 193 -9.50 -19.95 0.93
N ARG A 194 -8.86 -19.96 -0.25
CA ARG A 194 -8.39 -21.20 -0.89
C ARG A 194 -7.33 -21.91 -0.05
N PHE A 195 -6.41 -21.19 0.57
CA PHE A 195 -5.38 -21.76 1.45
C PHE A 195 -5.98 -22.32 2.74
N LEU A 196 -6.86 -21.55 3.41
CA LEU A 196 -7.59 -21.97 4.60
C LEU A 196 -8.42 -23.23 4.33
N SER A 197 -9.05 -23.33 3.15
CA SER A 197 -9.80 -24.52 2.72
C SER A 197 -8.93 -25.72 2.35
N GLY A 198 -7.59 -25.57 2.33
CA GLY A 198 -6.66 -26.62 1.93
C GLY A 198 -6.57 -26.85 0.41
N ASN A 199 -7.15 -25.96 -0.40
CA ASN A 199 -7.18 -26.05 -1.86
C ASN A 199 -5.92 -25.47 -2.54
N THR A 200 -5.04 -24.82 -1.79
CA THR A 200 -3.72 -24.36 -2.26
C THR A 200 -2.69 -24.45 -1.14
N TYR A 201 -1.43 -24.23 -1.48
CA TYR A 201 -0.30 -24.14 -0.54
C TYR A 201 0.00 -22.67 -0.21
N ALA A 202 0.53 -22.45 0.98
CA ALA A 202 1.37 -21.29 1.25
C ALA A 202 2.85 -21.65 1.02
N TYR A 203 3.70 -20.64 0.92
CA TYR A 203 5.14 -20.80 0.72
C TYR A 203 5.92 -20.08 1.80
N ASP A 204 6.94 -20.72 2.37
CA ASP A 204 7.88 -20.03 3.26
C ASP A 204 8.82 -19.08 2.50
N LYS A 205 9.66 -18.33 3.22
CA LYS A 205 10.62 -17.37 2.62
C LYS A 205 11.66 -18.05 1.71
N GLN A 206 11.83 -19.37 1.82
CA GLN A 206 12.74 -20.19 1.01
C GLN A 206 12.01 -20.93 -0.14
N GLY A 207 10.69 -20.76 -0.28
CA GLY A 207 9.86 -21.42 -1.29
C GLY A 207 9.40 -22.84 -0.90
N GLY A 208 9.59 -23.25 0.35
CA GLY A 208 9.05 -24.49 0.90
C GLY A 208 7.52 -24.42 1.00
N LYS A 209 6.84 -25.52 0.68
CA LYS A 209 5.37 -25.59 0.71
C LYS A 209 4.86 -25.83 2.12
N LEU A 210 3.88 -25.03 2.53
CA LEU A 210 3.16 -25.15 3.79
C LEU A 210 1.70 -25.47 3.49
N LYS A 211 1.17 -26.52 4.13
CA LYS A 211 -0.28 -26.75 4.16
C LYS A 211 -0.86 -26.12 5.41
N ILE A 212 -2.12 -25.71 5.33
CA ILE A 212 -2.81 -25.20 6.51
C ILE A 212 -2.89 -26.24 7.65
N THR A 213 -2.93 -27.54 7.33
CA THR A 213 -2.89 -28.63 8.32
C THR A 213 -1.59 -28.69 9.10
N ASP A 214 -0.49 -28.19 8.54
CA ASP A 214 0.82 -28.17 9.19
C ASP A 214 0.88 -27.08 10.27
N LEU A 215 0.02 -26.05 10.13
CA LEU A 215 -0.05 -24.89 11.02
C LEU A 215 -1.15 -25.03 12.06
N SER A 216 -2.27 -25.67 11.68
CA SER A 216 -3.52 -25.58 12.44
C SER A 216 -3.66 -26.61 13.55
N GLY A 217 -2.78 -27.63 13.64
CA GLY A 217 -2.84 -28.68 14.66
C GLY A 217 -4.20 -29.41 14.78
N GLY A 218 -5.09 -29.28 13.78
CA GLY A 218 -6.52 -29.65 13.86
C GLY A 218 -7.47 -28.46 13.69
N ASN A 219 -8.65 -28.54 14.34
CA ASN A 219 -9.75 -27.56 14.29
C ASN A 219 -9.67 -26.45 15.36
N SER A 220 -8.53 -26.30 16.03
CA SER A 220 -8.35 -25.33 17.12
C SER A 220 -7.65 -24.04 16.69
N ALA A 221 -7.30 -23.91 15.40
CA ALA A 221 -6.69 -22.69 14.89
C ALA A 221 -7.72 -21.57 14.75
N GLU A 222 -7.31 -20.38 15.17
CA GLU A 222 -8.02 -19.14 14.89
C GLU A 222 -7.33 -18.44 13.72
N TYR A 223 -8.10 -17.70 12.93
CA TYR A 223 -7.57 -16.86 11.85
C TYR A 223 -8.24 -15.50 11.83
N ALA A 224 -7.57 -14.51 11.25
CA ALA A 224 -8.10 -13.18 11.06
C ALA A 224 -7.53 -12.56 9.77
N PHE A 225 -8.27 -11.61 9.21
CA PHE A 225 -7.79 -10.71 8.17
C PHE A 225 -7.51 -9.36 8.81
N TYR A 226 -6.27 -8.87 8.71
CA TYR A 226 -5.86 -7.61 9.32
C TYR A 226 -4.67 -7.01 8.58
N ASP A 227 -4.75 -5.74 8.23
CA ASP A 227 -3.64 -4.96 7.65
C ASP A 227 -2.60 -4.65 8.73
N ILE A 228 -1.63 -5.55 8.90
CA ILE A 228 -0.58 -5.41 9.92
C ILE A 228 0.62 -4.62 9.41
N ASN A 229 0.76 -4.46 8.09
CA ASN A 229 1.90 -3.74 7.52
C ASN A 229 1.55 -2.28 7.12
N GLY A 230 0.27 -1.90 7.23
CA GLY A 230 -0.25 -0.56 6.95
C GLY A 230 -0.39 -0.23 5.48
N ASP A 231 -0.51 -1.23 4.60
CA ASP A 231 -0.56 -1.04 3.15
C ASP A 231 -1.97 -0.97 2.56
N GLY A 232 -2.99 -1.00 3.43
CA GLY A 232 -4.39 -0.98 3.06
C GLY A 232 -4.90 -2.29 2.48
N LYS A 233 -4.13 -3.39 2.58
CA LYS A 233 -4.58 -4.76 2.28
C LYS A 233 -4.42 -5.63 3.51
N ASN A 234 -5.36 -6.56 3.69
CA ASN A 234 -5.27 -7.46 4.82
C ASN A 234 -4.20 -8.54 4.60
N GLU A 235 -3.42 -8.81 5.65
CA GLU A 235 -2.70 -10.07 5.82
C GLU A 235 -3.64 -11.13 6.40
N LEU A 236 -3.33 -12.40 6.10
CA LEU A 236 -3.93 -13.53 6.81
C LEU A 236 -3.11 -13.86 8.04
N LEU A 237 -3.71 -13.70 9.21
CA LEU A 237 -3.14 -14.12 10.48
C LEU A 237 -3.72 -15.47 10.85
N ILE A 238 -2.88 -16.42 11.25
CA ILE A 238 -3.29 -17.73 11.77
C ILE A 238 -2.61 -17.96 13.11
N ARG A 239 -3.40 -18.30 14.13
CA ARG A 239 -2.92 -18.53 15.49
C ARG A 239 -3.29 -19.93 15.96
N ASN A 240 -2.27 -20.69 16.35
CA ASN A 240 -2.42 -21.91 17.15
C ASN A 240 -1.23 -22.02 18.12
N ASN A 241 -0.21 -22.81 17.78
CA ASN A 241 1.03 -22.93 18.57
C ASN A 241 1.89 -21.67 18.45
N LEU A 242 1.86 -21.06 17.27
CA LEU A 242 2.53 -19.82 16.91
C LEU A 242 1.50 -18.88 16.26
N LEU A 243 1.88 -17.62 16.16
CA LEU A 243 1.22 -16.64 15.30
C LEU A 243 1.95 -16.65 13.96
N TYR A 244 1.28 -17.09 12.91
CA TYR A 244 1.75 -17.00 11.53
C TYR A 244 1.05 -15.83 10.85
N ILE A 245 1.81 -15.07 10.09
CA ILE A 245 1.29 -13.95 9.32
C ILE A 245 1.66 -14.20 7.87
N PHE A 246 0.66 -14.22 7.00
CA PHE A 246 0.79 -14.46 5.58
C PHE A 246 0.40 -13.21 4.80
N TRP A 247 1.15 -12.93 3.75
CA TRP A 247 0.81 -11.93 2.74
C TRP A 247 0.64 -12.61 1.38
N ILE A 248 0.18 -11.85 0.38
CA ILE A 248 0.25 -12.27 -1.02
C ILE A 248 1.49 -11.69 -1.67
N LYS A 249 2.34 -12.57 -2.18
CA LYS A 249 3.50 -12.22 -3.01
C LYS A 249 3.43 -12.99 -4.32
N ASP A 250 3.55 -12.29 -5.44
CA ASP A 250 3.54 -12.89 -6.79
C ASP A 250 2.33 -13.84 -7.01
N ASN A 251 1.14 -13.41 -6.55
CA ASN A 251 -0.12 -14.19 -6.60
C ASN A 251 -0.10 -15.51 -5.81
N THR A 252 0.76 -15.60 -4.79
CA THR A 252 0.87 -16.77 -3.90
C THR A 252 0.80 -16.37 -2.43
N VAL A 253 0.15 -17.21 -1.63
CA VAL A 253 0.14 -17.05 -0.17
C VAL A 253 1.55 -17.34 0.34
N THR A 254 2.20 -16.37 0.95
CA THR A 254 3.59 -16.47 1.39
C THR A 254 3.70 -16.15 2.88
N LEU A 255 4.46 -16.93 3.63
CA LEU A 255 4.75 -16.67 5.04
C LEU A 255 5.57 -15.39 5.16
N TRP A 256 4.98 -14.39 5.78
CA TRP A 256 5.54 -13.06 5.97
C TRP A 256 6.32 -12.98 7.28
N HIS A 257 5.74 -13.47 8.38
CA HIS A 257 6.35 -13.47 9.71
C HIS A 257 5.80 -14.61 10.59
N GLU A 258 6.60 -15.02 11.56
CA GLU A 258 6.23 -15.98 12.61
C GLU A 258 6.54 -15.38 13.98
N ASP A 259 5.59 -15.48 14.91
CA ASP A 259 5.75 -15.03 16.29
C ASP A 259 5.10 -15.97 17.29
N LEU A 260 5.20 -15.63 18.57
CA LEU A 260 4.56 -16.35 19.65
C LEU A 260 3.03 -16.19 19.55
N ASN A 261 2.29 -17.26 19.80
CA ASN A 261 0.83 -17.26 19.65
C ASN A 261 0.10 -16.27 20.59
N TYR A 262 0.72 -15.83 21.68
CA TYR A 262 0.17 -14.81 22.58
C TYR A 262 0.71 -13.41 22.33
N ALA A 263 1.43 -13.18 21.22
CA ALA A 263 1.78 -11.84 20.78
C ALA A 263 0.49 -11.02 20.56
N LYS A 264 0.40 -9.85 21.17
CA LYS A 264 -0.67 -8.89 20.93
C LYS A 264 -0.30 -8.04 19.72
N ILE A 265 -1.29 -7.77 18.88
CA ILE A 265 -1.18 -6.77 17.82
C ILE A 265 -1.69 -5.47 18.41
N LEU A 266 -0.88 -4.43 18.35
CA LEU A 266 -1.21 -3.10 18.86
C LEU A 266 -1.83 -2.24 17.76
N SER A 267 -2.59 -1.22 18.13
CA SER A 267 -3.30 -0.30 17.22
C SER A 267 -2.39 0.38 16.17
N GLU A 268 -1.12 0.52 16.49
CA GLU A 268 -0.07 1.10 15.66
C GLU A 268 0.64 0.05 14.79
N ASN A 269 0.02 -1.12 14.57
CA ASN A 269 0.53 -2.19 13.71
C ASN A 269 1.88 -2.78 14.15
N THR A 270 2.08 -2.85 15.48
CA THR A 270 3.28 -3.46 16.10
C THR A 270 2.92 -4.64 16.97
N LEU A 271 3.92 -5.43 17.36
CA LEU A 271 3.72 -6.64 18.16
C LEU A 271 4.28 -6.46 19.57
N LEU A 272 3.48 -6.83 20.57
CA LEU A 272 3.88 -6.88 21.97
C LEU A 272 3.55 -8.24 22.58
N THR A 273 4.58 -8.92 23.03
CA THR A 273 4.48 -10.17 23.80
C THR A 273 4.73 -9.85 25.27
N ALA A 274 3.92 -10.42 26.16
CA ALA A 274 4.14 -10.37 27.61
C ALA A 274 4.14 -11.78 28.20
N ARG A 275 5.16 -12.11 28.98
CA ARG A 275 5.31 -13.40 29.66
C ARG A 275 5.49 -13.18 31.15
N LYS A 276 4.57 -13.74 31.95
CA LYS A 276 4.68 -13.73 33.41
C LYS A 276 5.55 -14.89 33.90
N GLY A 277 6.44 -14.61 34.85
CA GLY A 277 7.23 -15.57 35.60
C GLY A 277 7.04 -15.39 37.10
N THR A 278 7.22 -16.45 37.89
CA THR A 278 6.88 -16.45 39.33
C THR A 278 8.06 -16.75 40.26
N ALA A 279 9.28 -16.91 39.74
CA ALA A 279 10.47 -17.18 40.55
C ALA A 279 11.75 -16.54 39.95
N PRO A 280 12.13 -15.32 40.36
CA PRO A 280 11.29 -14.34 41.09
C PRO A 280 10.09 -13.87 40.23
N GLU A 281 9.11 -13.22 40.86
CA GLU A 281 7.97 -12.61 40.14
C GLU A 281 8.50 -11.61 39.12
N ARG A 282 8.13 -11.78 37.86
CA ARG A 282 8.54 -10.90 36.78
C ARG A 282 7.55 -10.90 35.63
N THR A 283 7.53 -9.81 34.87
CA THR A 283 6.92 -9.81 33.54
C THR A 283 7.98 -9.44 32.53
N ASP A 284 8.23 -10.34 31.58
CA ASP A 284 9.13 -10.16 30.46
C ASP A 284 8.34 -9.74 29.23
N TYR A 285 8.76 -8.66 28.57
CA TYR A 285 8.14 -8.12 27.38
C TYR A 285 9.06 -8.20 26.17
N ILE A 286 8.48 -8.47 25.01
CA ILE A 286 9.16 -8.37 23.72
C ILE A 286 8.30 -7.48 22.83
N TYR A 287 8.84 -6.33 22.44
CA TYR A 287 8.21 -5.41 21.51
C TYR A 287 8.92 -5.47 20.16
N LYS A 288 8.16 -5.54 19.06
CA LYS A 288 8.68 -5.64 17.70
C LYS A 288 7.97 -4.70 16.74
N VAL A 289 8.76 -4.11 15.86
CA VAL A 289 8.29 -3.38 14.68
C VAL A 289 8.74 -4.15 13.45
N LEU A 290 7.80 -4.44 12.56
CA LEU A 290 8.06 -5.18 11.33
C LEU A 290 8.12 -4.21 10.15
N SER A 291 8.99 -4.52 9.19
CA SER A 291 9.02 -3.85 7.88
C SER A 291 7.83 -4.30 7.05
N TYR A 292 7.56 -3.58 5.97
CA TYR A 292 6.59 -3.99 4.94
C TYR A 292 6.82 -5.44 4.43
N SER A 293 8.08 -5.90 4.41
CA SER A 293 8.46 -7.26 3.99
C SER A 293 8.46 -8.32 5.10
N GLY A 294 8.01 -7.98 6.31
CA GLY A 294 7.92 -8.91 7.44
C GLY A 294 9.25 -9.20 8.11
N ASN A 295 10.28 -8.41 7.80
CA ASN A 295 11.55 -8.43 8.53
C ASN A 295 11.46 -7.54 9.77
N GLU A 296 12.03 -7.98 10.89
CA GLU A 296 12.11 -7.19 12.13
C GLU A 296 12.99 -5.94 11.89
N LEU A 297 12.38 -4.75 11.92
CA LEU A 297 13.10 -3.47 11.87
C LEU A 297 13.65 -3.10 13.25
N TYR A 298 12.87 -3.42 14.28
CA TYR A 298 13.20 -3.13 15.65
C TYR A 298 12.68 -4.25 16.54
N LYS A 299 13.50 -4.62 17.51
CA LYS A 299 13.14 -5.52 18.60
C LYS A 299 13.76 -4.98 19.88
N THR A 300 12.97 -4.91 20.95
CA THR A 300 13.50 -4.66 22.29
C THR A 300 12.86 -5.62 23.28
N GLU A 301 13.68 -6.08 24.20
CA GLU A 301 13.26 -6.91 25.33
C GLU A 301 13.34 -6.04 26.58
N PHE A 302 12.32 -6.08 27.42
CA PHE A 302 12.31 -5.31 28.66
C PHE A 302 11.47 -6.01 29.71
N SER A 303 11.81 -5.81 30.98
CA SER A 303 11.22 -6.60 32.06
C SER A 303 11.04 -5.79 33.34
N GLU A 304 10.03 -6.17 34.11
CA GLU A 304 9.84 -5.73 35.50
C GLU A 304 10.02 -6.94 36.41
N TYR A 305 10.82 -6.78 37.46
CA TYR A 305 11.08 -7.83 38.46
C TYR A 305 10.64 -7.34 39.83
N TYR A 306 9.80 -8.14 40.46
CA TYR A 306 9.24 -7.88 41.78
C TYR A 306 9.80 -8.89 42.79
N SER A 307 10.27 -8.37 43.91
CA SER A 307 10.64 -9.14 45.09
C SER A 307 10.23 -8.37 46.34
N ASP A 308 10.13 -9.06 47.47
CA ASP A 308 9.71 -8.47 48.76
C ASP A 308 10.52 -7.24 49.19
N SER A 309 11.71 -7.04 48.62
CA SER A 309 12.63 -5.95 48.99
C SER A 309 13.06 -5.04 47.84
N GLN A 310 12.80 -5.42 46.58
CA GLN A 310 13.31 -4.69 45.41
C GLN A 310 12.36 -4.80 44.22
N HIS A 311 12.18 -3.67 43.52
CA HIS A 311 11.61 -3.59 42.19
C HIS A 311 12.71 -3.20 41.22
N LYS A 312 12.99 -4.05 40.24
CA LYS A 312 14.05 -3.84 39.25
C LYS A 312 13.49 -3.82 37.84
N TYR A 313 14.11 -3.02 37.00
CA TYR A 313 13.73 -2.82 35.61
C TYR A 313 14.88 -3.17 34.71
N PHE A 314 14.60 -3.87 33.60
CA PHE A 314 15.62 -4.27 32.64
C PHE A 314 15.21 -3.87 31.24
N ALA A 315 16.21 -3.52 30.43
CA ALA A 315 16.09 -3.35 28.99
C ALA A 315 17.26 -4.04 28.30
N ASN A 316 16.97 -4.96 27.38
CA ASN A 316 17.93 -5.76 26.63
C ASN A 316 19.00 -6.41 27.53
N GLY A 317 18.57 -6.93 28.69
CA GLY A 317 19.41 -7.60 29.67
C GLY A 317 20.17 -6.68 30.65
N ALA A 318 20.12 -5.36 30.48
CA ALA A 318 20.76 -4.40 31.39
C ALA A 318 19.75 -3.84 32.41
N GLU A 319 20.14 -3.77 33.69
CA GLU A 319 19.35 -3.09 34.73
C GLU A 319 19.33 -1.57 34.46
N ILE A 320 18.14 -0.98 34.46
CA ILE A 320 17.92 0.45 34.25
C ILE A 320 17.11 1.05 35.40
N SER A 321 17.20 2.37 35.56
CA SER A 321 16.36 3.08 36.54
C SER A 321 14.87 3.02 36.16
N GLU A 322 13.99 3.09 37.16
CA GLU A 322 12.54 3.18 36.97
C GLU A 322 12.14 4.36 36.08
N SER A 323 12.78 5.53 36.24
CA SER A 323 12.48 6.71 35.42
C SER A 323 12.84 6.48 33.94
N ALA A 324 13.97 5.82 33.67
CA ALA A 324 14.34 5.44 32.30
C ALA A 324 13.36 4.41 31.73
N TYR A 325 12.98 3.40 32.51
CA TYR A 325 12.01 2.38 32.09
C TYR A 325 10.67 3.00 31.71
N LYS A 326 10.10 3.83 32.59
CA LYS A 326 8.83 4.51 32.34
C LYS A 326 8.90 5.41 31.12
N SER A 327 10.00 6.15 30.95
CA SER A 327 10.20 7.03 29.79
C SER A 327 10.29 6.26 28.47
N LEU A 328 10.82 5.04 28.48
CA LEU A 328 11.01 4.24 27.27
C LEU A 328 9.77 3.41 26.93
N PHE A 329 9.11 2.80 27.92
CA PHE A 329 8.17 1.71 27.67
C PHE A 329 6.74 1.98 28.08
N ASN A 330 6.44 3.03 28.87
CA ASN A 330 5.05 3.30 29.24
C ASN A 330 4.15 3.55 28.03
N ASN A 331 4.67 4.20 26.97
CA ASN A 331 3.89 4.40 25.75
C ASN A 331 3.49 3.06 25.13
N VAL A 332 4.44 2.12 25.03
CA VAL A 332 4.19 0.77 24.49
C VAL A 332 3.25 -0.04 25.38
N LEU A 333 3.42 0.02 26.71
CA LEU A 333 2.60 -0.71 27.66
C LEU A 333 1.16 -0.18 27.77
N ASN A 334 0.97 1.10 27.45
CA ASN A 334 -0.33 1.76 27.43
C ASN A 334 -0.97 1.76 26.02
N SER A 335 -0.29 1.24 25.00
CA SER A 335 -0.87 1.12 23.66
C SER A 335 -2.10 0.23 23.67
N GLU A 336 -3.11 0.63 22.88
CA GLU A 336 -4.32 -0.14 22.70
C GLU A 336 -4.03 -1.39 21.87
N SER A 337 -4.77 -2.46 22.15
CA SER A 337 -4.74 -3.65 21.29
C SER A 337 -5.58 -3.37 20.05
N ALA A 338 -5.08 -3.77 18.88
CA ALA A 338 -5.83 -3.69 17.65
C ALA A 338 -7.13 -4.53 17.75
N ALA A 339 -8.20 -4.02 17.16
CA ALA A 339 -9.50 -4.70 17.08
C ALA A 339 -9.48 -5.81 16.02
N VAL A 340 -8.70 -6.87 16.27
CA VAL A 340 -8.58 -8.02 15.37
C VAL A 340 -9.74 -8.99 15.59
N ASN A 341 -10.54 -9.22 14.55
CA ASN A 341 -11.66 -10.16 14.59
C ASN A 341 -11.18 -11.59 14.31
N TRP A 342 -10.95 -12.37 15.36
CA TRP A 342 -10.53 -13.76 15.27
C TRP A 342 -11.72 -14.70 15.01
N LEU A 343 -11.60 -15.48 13.93
CA LEU A 343 -12.56 -16.50 13.51
C LEU A 343 -11.97 -17.89 13.81
N ARG A 344 -12.84 -18.86 14.10
CA ARG A 344 -12.43 -20.27 14.25
C ARG A 344 -12.46 -20.99 12.92
N LYS A 345 -11.49 -21.88 12.72
CA LYS A 345 -11.39 -22.72 11.52
C LYS A 345 -12.22 -24.00 11.61
#